data_AF-A0A4Y6UWE3-F1
#
_entry.id   AF-A0A4Y6UWE3-F1
#
_cell.length_a   1.000
_cell.length_b   1.000
_cell.length_c   1.000
_cell.angle_alpha   90.00
_cell.angle_beta   90.00
_cell.angle_gamma   90.00
#
_symmetry.space_group_name_H-M   'P 1'
#
loop_
_entity.id
_entity.type
_entity.pdbx_description
1 polymer ?
#
loop_
_entity_poly.entity_id
_entity_poly.type
_entity_poly.pdbx_seq_one_letter_code
_entity_poly.pdbx_strand_id
1 'polypeptide(L)'
;MNKQETVDRIAGHVGKLLRNHFGKGPEVLNVSLDDRSIVLHLKNFMTPIEDALLAKKDEKTFRYTRELMMKALVPALETFVREDLHLRFMSLYYDWNPGNSSGMITVLLDSEADANQNYEGRESVHTQIVDILTKTQAEPYYIDSWWVDAKTLLVFRKGIAILLEKELNALGYTDVLKTAKRSLEKELMWKEAHIGKTVRKPMTDLYIDWNFDRDDSVIVCRFDG
;
A
#
# COMPACT_ATOMS: atom_id res chain seq x y z
N MET A 1 3.07 -18.89 -16.57
CA MET A 1 2.08 -19.29 -15.56
C MET A 1 0.74 -18.67 -15.94
N ASN A 2 -0.38 -19.39 -15.86
CA ASN A 2 -1.68 -18.78 -16.14
C ASN A 2 -1.96 -17.69 -15.09
N LYS A 3 -2.26 -16.46 -15.54
CA LYS A 3 -2.48 -15.31 -14.65
C LYS A 3 -3.63 -15.57 -13.68
N GLN A 4 -4.70 -16.24 -14.13
CA GLN A 4 -5.85 -16.57 -13.28
C GLN A 4 -5.51 -17.61 -12.21
N GLU A 5 -4.80 -18.68 -12.57
CA GLU A 5 -4.35 -19.69 -11.59
C GLU A 5 -3.42 -19.07 -10.52
N THR A 6 -2.59 -18.11 -10.93
CA THR A 6 -1.71 -17.37 -10.01
C THR A 6 -2.53 -16.52 -9.04
N VAL A 7 -3.53 -15.79 -9.54
CA VAL A 7 -4.48 -15.03 -8.72
C VAL A 7 -5.17 -15.93 -7.70
N ASP A 8 -5.70 -17.08 -8.13
CA ASP A 8 -6.44 -18.00 -7.26
C ASP A 8 -5.54 -18.61 -6.17
N ARG A 9 -4.31 -18.98 -6.53
CA ARG A 9 -3.29 -19.46 -5.57
C ARG A 9 -2.97 -18.40 -4.52
N ILE A 10 -2.73 -17.15 -4.93
CA ILE A 10 -2.46 -16.03 -4.03
C ILE A 10 -3.66 -15.80 -3.11
N ALA A 11 -4.87 -15.68 -3.67
CA ALA A 11 -6.09 -15.42 -2.91
C ALA A 11 -6.34 -16.50 -1.85
N GLY A 12 -6.17 -17.78 -2.21
CA GLY A 12 -6.33 -18.92 -1.31
C GLY A 12 -5.32 -18.91 -0.17
N HIS A 13 -4.03 -18.74 -0.47
CA HIS A 13 -2.96 -18.76 0.53
C HIS A 13 -3.05 -17.54 1.46
N VAL A 14 -3.12 -16.33 0.90
CA VAL A 14 -3.20 -15.08 1.67
C VAL A 14 -4.47 -15.05 2.52
N GLY A 15 -5.61 -15.47 1.97
CA GLY A 15 -6.85 -15.56 2.74
C GLY A 15 -6.74 -16.49 3.95
N LYS A 16 -6.00 -17.60 3.83
CA LYS A 16 -5.71 -18.50 4.96
C LYS A 16 -4.77 -17.85 5.98
N LEU A 17 -3.69 -17.19 5.54
CA LEU A 17 -2.78 -16.48 6.43
C LEU A 17 -3.49 -15.40 7.24
N LEU A 18 -4.33 -14.58 6.58
CA LEU A 18 -5.11 -13.54 7.24
C LEU A 18 -6.06 -14.13 8.28
N ARG A 19 -6.81 -15.19 7.94
CA ARG A 19 -7.67 -15.89 8.92
C ARG A 19 -6.91 -16.40 10.13
N ASN A 20 -5.73 -16.99 9.92
CA ASN A 20 -4.95 -17.57 11.01
C ASN A 20 -4.41 -16.51 11.98
N HIS A 21 -4.03 -15.33 11.48
CA HIS A 21 -3.43 -14.28 12.32
C HIS A 21 -4.49 -13.32 12.91
N PHE A 22 -5.51 -12.95 12.12
CA PHE A 22 -6.54 -12.00 12.54
C PHE A 22 -7.79 -12.65 13.13
N GLY A 23 -7.90 -13.99 13.10
CA GLY A 23 -9.08 -14.74 13.52
C GLY A 23 -10.26 -14.66 12.54
N LYS A 24 -10.20 -13.79 11.52
CA LYS A 24 -11.12 -13.73 10.38
C LYS A 24 -10.39 -13.35 9.09
N GLY A 25 -11.02 -13.61 7.96
CA GLY A 25 -10.56 -13.13 6.65
C GLY A 25 -11.33 -11.87 6.23
N PRO A 26 -10.88 -11.18 5.17
CA PRO A 26 -11.70 -10.19 4.49
C PRO A 26 -12.94 -10.86 3.86
N GLU A 27 -14.04 -10.12 3.69
CA GLU A 27 -15.18 -10.64 2.92
C GLU A 27 -14.85 -10.72 1.44
N VAL A 28 -14.08 -9.75 0.94
CA VAL A 28 -13.59 -9.73 -0.44
C VAL A 28 -12.09 -9.52 -0.43
N LEU A 29 -11.37 -10.40 -1.13
CA LEU A 29 -9.94 -10.28 -1.41
C LEU A 29 -9.75 -10.24 -2.92
N ASN A 30 -9.44 -9.06 -3.46
CA ASN A 30 -9.09 -8.90 -4.87
C ASN A 30 -7.58 -8.95 -5.03
N VAL A 31 -7.10 -9.72 -5.99
CA VAL A 31 -5.68 -9.81 -6.33
C VAL A 31 -5.47 -9.23 -7.72
N SER A 32 -4.62 -8.22 -7.81
CA SER A 32 -4.15 -7.63 -9.06
C SER A 32 -2.65 -7.89 -9.16
N LEU A 33 -2.15 -8.32 -10.32
CA LEU A 33 -0.72 -8.49 -10.52
C LEU A 33 -0.28 -8.14 -11.94
N ASP A 34 0.97 -7.71 -12.03
CA ASP A 34 1.75 -7.53 -13.24
C ASP A 34 3.18 -8.02 -13.00
N ASP A 35 4.10 -7.72 -13.91
CA ASP A 35 5.48 -8.18 -13.80
C ASP A 35 6.25 -7.49 -12.67
N ARG A 36 5.77 -6.35 -12.15
CA ARG A 36 6.47 -5.49 -11.18
C ARG A 36 5.87 -5.56 -9.77
N SER A 37 4.65 -6.08 -9.64
CA SER A 37 3.90 -5.94 -8.40
C SER A 37 2.74 -6.93 -8.26
N ILE A 38 2.43 -7.25 -7.01
CA ILE A 38 1.19 -7.91 -6.58
C ILE A 38 0.49 -6.96 -5.61
N VAL A 39 -0.78 -6.69 -5.86
CA VAL A 39 -1.62 -5.79 -5.07
C VAL A 39 -2.85 -6.54 -4.57
N LEU A 40 -3.02 -6.57 -3.26
CA LEU A 40 -4.10 -7.26 -2.55
C LEU A 40 -5.03 -6.23 -1.94
N HIS A 41 -6.24 -6.09 -2.49
CA HIS A 41 -7.25 -5.19 -1.94
C HIS A 41 -8.25 -5.97 -1.09
N LEU A 42 -8.35 -5.60 0.18
CA LEU A 42 -9.21 -6.24 1.17
C LEU A 42 -10.43 -5.35 1.44
N LYS A 43 -11.63 -5.93 1.46
CA LYS A 43 -12.86 -5.22 1.88
C LYS A 43 -13.53 -5.90 3.06
N ASN A 44 -14.20 -5.09 3.88
CA ASN A 44 -14.95 -5.49 5.08
C ASN A 44 -14.12 -6.34 6.04
N PHE A 45 -12.86 -5.94 6.21
CA PHE A 45 -11.87 -6.67 6.97
C PHE A 45 -11.67 -6.05 8.35
N MET A 46 -12.63 -6.24 9.24
CA MET A 46 -12.64 -5.71 10.61
C MET A 46 -13.15 -6.74 11.61
N THR A 47 -12.46 -6.95 12.73
CA THR A 47 -12.94 -7.82 13.81
C THR A 47 -13.90 -7.06 14.74
N PRO A 48 -14.79 -7.75 15.48
CA PRO A 48 -15.67 -7.08 16.45
C PRO A 48 -14.93 -6.28 17.51
N ILE A 49 -13.71 -6.71 17.89
CA ILE A 49 -12.85 -6.00 18.84
C ILE A 49 -12.36 -4.69 18.21
N GLU A 50 -11.93 -4.73 16.96
CA GLU A 50 -11.47 -3.53 16.24
C GLU A 50 -12.60 -2.54 15.99
N ASP A 51 -13.81 -3.02 15.67
CA ASP A 51 -15.01 -2.18 15.58
C ASP A 51 -15.27 -1.45 16.91
N ALA A 52 -15.16 -2.15 18.03
CA ALA A 52 -15.34 -1.57 19.36
C ALA A 52 -14.25 -0.54 19.71
N LEU A 53 -13.00 -0.74 19.25
CA LEU A 53 -11.91 0.23 19.42
C LEU A 53 -12.19 1.52 18.62
N LEU A 54 -12.58 1.38 17.36
CA LEU A 54 -12.90 2.53 16.50
C LEU A 54 -14.12 3.31 17.02
N ALA A 55 -15.15 2.62 17.53
CA ALA A 55 -16.30 3.26 18.17
C ALA A 55 -15.91 4.12 19.39
N LYS A 56 -14.84 3.76 20.10
CA LYS A 56 -14.27 4.53 21.21
C LYS A 56 -13.26 5.59 20.77
N LYS A 57 -13.10 5.82 19.46
CA LYS A 57 -12.08 6.69 18.85
C LYS A 57 -10.65 6.30 19.21
N ASP A 58 -10.42 5.02 19.53
CA ASP A 58 -9.09 4.49 19.81
C ASP A 58 -8.45 3.92 18.53
N GLU A 59 -8.31 4.79 17.53
CA GLU A 59 -7.67 4.43 16.26
C GLU A 59 -6.19 4.07 16.44
N LYS A 60 -5.54 4.63 17.46
CA LYS A 60 -4.14 4.31 17.80
C LYS A 60 -4.00 2.83 18.15
N THR A 61 -4.84 2.31 19.06
CA THR A 61 -4.80 0.89 19.44
C THR A 61 -5.20 -0.01 18.28
N PHE A 62 -6.18 0.40 17.46
CA PHE A 62 -6.53 -0.30 16.22
C PHE A 62 -5.30 -0.46 15.30
N ARG A 63 -4.61 0.65 14.99
CA ARG A 63 -3.43 0.65 14.11
C ARG A 63 -2.28 -0.15 14.69
N TYR A 64 -2.02 -0.01 15.99
CA TYR A 64 -0.99 -0.78 16.68
C TYR A 64 -1.26 -2.29 16.60
N THR A 65 -2.51 -2.71 16.82
CA THR A 65 -2.89 -4.13 16.73
C THR A 65 -2.67 -4.68 15.32
N ARG A 66 -3.09 -3.92 14.30
CA ARG A 66 -2.86 -4.26 12.88
C ARG A 66 -1.38 -4.39 12.55
N GLU A 67 -0.56 -3.47 13.06
CA GLU A 67 0.89 -3.48 12.87
C GLU A 67 1.54 -4.74 13.47
N LEU A 68 1.16 -5.13 14.69
CA LEU A 68 1.64 -6.37 15.30
C LEU A 68 1.29 -7.62 14.48
N MET A 69 0.05 -7.68 13.97
CA MET A 69 -0.38 -8.81 13.12
C MET A 69 0.40 -8.86 11.80
N MET A 70 0.68 -7.69 11.21
CA MET A 70 1.48 -7.62 9.98
C MET A 70 2.94 -8.02 10.21
N LYS A 71 3.56 -7.63 11.33
CA LYS A 71 4.93 -8.07 11.68
C LYS A 71 5.07 -9.59 11.69
N ALA A 72 4.03 -10.33 12.10
CA ALA A 72 3.99 -11.78 12.05
C ALA A 72 3.71 -12.34 10.64
N LEU A 73 2.91 -11.64 9.84
CA LEU A 73 2.44 -12.10 8.54
C LEU A 73 3.42 -11.83 7.39
N VAL A 74 4.21 -10.75 7.47
CA VAL A 74 5.16 -10.35 6.41
C VAL A 74 6.18 -11.43 6.07
N PRO A 75 6.86 -12.09 7.04
CA PRO A 75 7.82 -13.15 6.71
C PRO A 75 7.17 -14.31 5.95
N ALA A 76 5.95 -14.71 6.35
CA ALA A 76 5.22 -15.78 5.67
C ALA A 76 4.82 -15.40 4.24
N LEU A 77 4.43 -14.15 4.00
CA LEU A 77 4.16 -13.66 2.65
C LEU A 77 5.43 -13.61 1.79
N GLU A 78 6.55 -13.16 2.35
CA GLU A 78 7.82 -13.15 1.63
C GLU A 78 8.22 -14.57 1.21
N THR A 79 8.18 -15.54 2.14
CA THR A 79 8.43 -16.95 1.85
C THR A 79 7.50 -17.47 0.77
N PHE A 80 6.19 -17.21 0.87
CA PHE A 80 5.21 -17.62 -0.14
C PHE A 80 5.55 -17.05 -1.53
N VAL A 81 5.89 -15.76 -1.63
CA VAL A 81 6.23 -15.12 -2.91
C VAL A 81 7.53 -15.70 -3.50
N ARG A 82 8.55 -15.92 -2.67
CA ARG A 82 9.86 -16.42 -3.13
C ARG A 82 9.83 -17.91 -3.46
N GLU A 83 9.26 -18.73 -2.58
CA GLU A 83 9.38 -20.18 -2.63
C GLU A 83 8.22 -20.84 -3.38
N ASP A 84 6.99 -20.38 -3.17
CA ASP A 84 5.82 -21.03 -3.77
C ASP A 84 5.44 -20.42 -5.14
N LEU A 85 5.65 -19.11 -5.31
CA LEU A 85 5.41 -18.42 -6.58
C LEU A 85 6.67 -18.30 -7.46
N HIS A 86 7.85 -18.56 -6.90
CA HIS A 86 9.15 -18.39 -7.57
C HIS A 86 9.37 -16.98 -8.14
N LEU A 87 8.86 -15.96 -7.44
CA LEU A 87 9.01 -14.55 -7.83
C LEU A 87 10.11 -13.88 -7.01
N ARG A 88 10.82 -12.94 -7.64
CA ARG A 88 11.87 -12.16 -6.96
C ARG A 88 11.24 -11.09 -6.09
N PHE A 89 10.97 -11.43 -4.82
CA PHE A 89 10.47 -10.48 -3.84
C PHE A 89 11.49 -9.36 -3.58
N MET A 90 11.03 -8.10 -3.69
CA MET A 90 11.84 -6.91 -3.40
C MET A 90 11.42 -6.27 -2.07
N SER A 91 10.14 -5.96 -1.91
CA SER A 91 9.64 -5.28 -0.70
C SER A 91 8.13 -5.43 -0.56
N LEU A 92 7.62 -5.26 0.66
CA LEU A 92 6.20 -5.31 0.98
C LEU A 92 5.77 -4.05 1.75
N TYR A 93 4.61 -3.54 1.38
CA TYR A 93 3.96 -2.37 1.97
C TYR A 93 2.52 -2.72 2.32
N TYR A 94 1.97 -2.05 3.34
CA TYR A 94 0.56 -2.21 3.66
C TYR A 94 -0.04 -0.97 4.32
N ASP A 95 -1.33 -0.82 4.15
CA ASP A 95 -2.09 0.26 4.74
C ASP A 95 -3.56 -0.12 4.92
N TRP A 96 -4.22 0.54 5.87
CA TRP A 96 -5.60 0.29 6.28
C TRP A 96 -6.40 1.59 6.21
N ASN A 97 -7.63 1.48 5.73
CA ASN A 97 -8.61 2.54 5.80
C ASN A 97 -9.70 2.14 6.80
N PRO A 98 -9.66 2.66 8.05
CA PRO A 98 -10.67 2.38 9.06
C PRO A 98 -12.07 2.85 8.65
N GLY A 99 -12.16 3.92 7.85
CA GLY A 99 -13.45 4.55 7.50
C GLY A 99 -14.36 3.68 6.64
N ASN A 100 -13.79 2.72 5.91
CA ASN A 100 -14.56 1.76 5.09
C ASN A 100 -14.11 0.31 5.29
N SER A 101 -13.42 0.03 6.40
CA SER A 101 -12.94 -1.31 6.76
C SER A 101 -12.17 -2.01 5.65
N SER A 102 -11.40 -1.26 4.88
CA SER A 102 -10.60 -1.78 3.76
C SER A 102 -9.11 -1.75 4.05
N GLY A 103 -8.36 -2.52 3.28
CA GLY A 103 -6.92 -2.59 3.39
C GLY A 103 -6.24 -2.86 2.06
N MET A 104 -4.95 -2.56 2.03
CA MET A 104 -4.09 -2.82 0.89
C MET A 104 -2.81 -3.47 1.38
N ILE A 105 -2.40 -4.55 0.72
CA ILE A 105 -1.06 -5.12 0.83
C ILE A 105 -0.45 -5.11 -0.55
N THR A 106 0.75 -4.56 -0.69
CA THR A 106 1.46 -4.42 -1.95
C THR A 106 2.82 -5.06 -1.84
N VAL A 107 3.09 -6.03 -2.71
CA VAL A 107 4.41 -6.62 -2.89
C VAL A 107 5.00 -6.05 -4.16
N LEU A 108 6.18 -5.45 -4.06
CA LEU A 108 6.99 -5.10 -5.22
C LEU A 108 7.92 -6.26 -5.55
N LEU A 109 8.03 -6.52 -6.85
CA LEU A 109 8.85 -7.56 -7.43
C LEU A 109 10.04 -6.92 -8.14
N ASP A 110 11.20 -7.56 -8.01
CA ASP A 110 12.34 -7.26 -8.85
C ASP A 110 12.10 -7.90 -10.22
N SER A 111 11.90 -7.09 -11.25
CA SER A 111 11.51 -7.53 -12.59
C SER A 111 12.46 -6.98 -13.65
N GLU A 112 12.86 -7.83 -14.59
CA GLU A 112 13.67 -7.43 -15.75
C GLU A 112 12.79 -6.91 -16.91
N ALA A 113 11.47 -6.96 -16.76
CA ALA A 113 10.55 -6.45 -17.77
C ALA A 113 10.72 -4.93 -17.94
N ASP A 114 10.69 -4.46 -19.19
CA ASP A 114 10.80 -3.04 -19.50
C ASP A 114 9.76 -2.23 -18.72
N ALA A 115 10.24 -1.33 -17.86
CA ALA A 115 9.44 -0.50 -16.97
C ALA A 115 8.59 0.57 -17.70
N ASN A 116 8.60 0.59 -19.03
CA ASN A 116 7.96 1.61 -19.86
C ASN A 116 6.46 1.37 -20.02
N GLN A 117 5.72 1.42 -18.91
CA GLN A 117 4.27 1.58 -18.94
C GLN A 117 3.90 3.06 -18.81
N ASN A 118 4.03 3.81 -19.92
CA ASN A 118 3.50 5.15 -19.99
C ASN A 118 1.97 5.10 -20.15
N TYR A 119 1.27 5.88 -19.34
CA TYR A 119 -0.17 6.10 -19.45
C TYR A 119 -0.48 7.60 -19.54
N GLU A 120 -1.61 7.93 -20.13
CA GLU A 120 -2.03 9.32 -20.29
C GLU A 120 -2.20 10.01 -18.93
N GLY A 121 -1.52 11.15 -18.75
CA GLY A 121 -1.55 11.92 -17.50
C GLY A 121 -0.51 11.50 -16.46
N ARG A 122 0.38 10.52 -16.74
CA ARG A 122 1.44 10.06 -15.82
C ARG A 122 2.26 11.21 -15.22
N GLU A 123 2.86 12.06 -16.06
CA GLU A 123 3.66 13.19 -15.59
C GLU A 123 2.83 14.15 -14.71
N SER A 124 1.57 14.41 -15.08
CA SER A 124 0.69 15.26 -14.28
C SER A 124 0.36 14.64 -12.92
N VAL A 125 0.21 13.31 -12.83
CA VAL A 125 0.08 12.61 -11.54
C VAL A 125 1.35 12.80 -10.72
N HIS A 126 2.53 12.64 -11.32
CA HIS A 126 3.81 12.80 -10.64
C HIS A 126 4.00 14.22 -10.11
N THR A 127 3.74 15.23 -10.93
CA THR A 127 3.81 16.64 -10.52
C THR A 127 2.90 16.92 -9.32
N GLN A 128 1.65 16.45 -9.34
CA GLN A 128 0.72 16.65 -8.21
C GLN A 128 1.22 15.99 -6.91
N ILE A 129 1.84 14.81 -7.01
CA ILE A 129 2.43 14.12 -5.85
C ILE A 129 3.65 14.89 -5.33
N VAL A 130 4.49 15.40 -6.22
CA VAL A 130 5.64 16.24 -5.86
C VAL A 130 5.18 17.53 -5.19
N ASP A 131 4.15 18.20 -5.71
CA ASP A 131 3.58 19.41 -5.12
C ASP A 131 3.11 19.19 -3.68
N ILE A 132 2.50 18.04 -3.38
CA ILE A 132 2.12 17.67 -2.01
C ILE A 132 3.36 17.41 -1.13
N LEU A 133 4.38 16.77 -1.69
CA LEU A 133 5.62 16.52 -0.98
C LEU A 133 6.34 17.83 -0.61
N THR A 134 6.28 18.88 -1.43
CA THR A 134 6.89 20.18 -1.08
C THR A 134 6.35 20.78 0.24
N LYS A 135 5.15 20.37 0.66
CA LYS A 135 4.51 20.82 1.91
C LYS A 135 4.79 19.90 3.10
N THR A 136 5.22 18.66 2.85
CA THR A 136 5.28 17.61 3.88
C THR A 136 6.67 17.03 4.07
N GLN A 137 7.54 17.06 3.05
CA GLN A 137 8.78 16.28 2.96
C GLN A 137 9.76 16.84 1.90
N ALA A 138 10.80 16.07 1.59
CA ALA A 138 11.69 16.30 0.46
C ALA A 138 11.07 15.84 -0.88
N GLU A 139 11.51 16.47 -1.97
CA GLU A 139 11.24 16.02 -3.33
C GLU A 139 11.95 14.68 -3.60
N PRO A 140 11.27 13.67 -4.19
CA PRO A 140 11.87 12.38 -4.47
C PRO A 140 12.89 12.53 -5.60
N TYR A 141 14.07 11.90 -5.47
CA TYR A 141 15.00 11.79 -6.61
C TYR A 141 14.54 10.78 -7.65
N TYR A 142 13.57 9.92 -7.31
CA TYR A 142 12.98 8.95 -8.22
C TYR A 142 11.49 8.78 -7.93
N ILE A 143 10.68 8.90 -8.98
CA ILE A 143 9.25 8.61 -8.97
C ILE A 143 8.90 7.82 -10.23
N ASP A 144 8.08 6.79 -10.06
CA ASP A 144 7.53 6.00 -11.15
C ASP A 144 6.11 5.56 -10.80
N SER A 145 5.31 5.26 -11.81
CA SER A 145 3.95 4.76 -11.61
C SER A 145 3.46 3.97 -12.81
N TRP A 146 2.61 2.98 -12.54
CA TRP A 146 2.04 2.11 -13.56
C TRP A 146 0.70 1.55 -13.10
N TRP A 147 -0.09 1.08 -14.08
CA TRP A 147 -1.36 0.41 -13.83
C TRP A 147 -1.12 -1.08 -13.60
N VAL A 148 -1.42 -1.56 -12.38
CA VAL A 148 -1.33 -2.99 -12.05
C VAL A 148 -2.50 -3.77 -12.69
N ASP A 149 -3.65 -3.10 -12.76
CA ASP A 149 -4.82 -3.52 -13.52
C ASP A 149 -5.64 -2.29 -13.96
N ALA A 150 -6.83 -2.50 -14.52
CA ALA A 150 -7.69 -1.42 -14.99
C ALA A 150 -8.19 -0.45 -13.89
N LYS A 151 -8.05 -0.79 -12.60
CA LYS A 151 -8.62 -0.07 -11.46
C LYS A 151 -7.59 0.28 -10.38
N THR A 152 -6.32 -0.03 -10.60
CA THR A 152 -5.24 0.09 -9.59
C THR A 152 -4.04 0.80 -10.19
N LEU A 153 -3.83 2.04 -9.78
CA LEU A 153 -2.61 2.77 -10.08
C LEU A 153 -1.68 2.65 -8.88
N LEU A 154 -0.45 2.21 -9.13
CA LEU A 154 0.61 2.16 -8.14
C LEU A 154 1.64 3.24 -8.47
N VAL A 155 2.02 4.03 -7.48
CA VAL A 155 3.11 5.00 -7.56
C VAL A 155 4.20 4.58 -6.57
N PHE A 156 5.41 4.45 -7.06
CA PHE A 156 6.60 4.22 -6.27
C PHE A 156 7.45 5.48 -6.25
N ARG A 157 7.97 5.84 -5.07
CA ARG A 157 8.83 7.02 -4.90
C ARG A 157 9.98 6.71 -3.95
N LYS A 158 11.13 7.33 -4.19
CA LYS A 158 12.37 7.11 -3.42
C LYS A 158 13.08 8.43 -3.13
N GLY A 159 13.70 8.53 -1.95
CA GLY A 159 14.44 9.70 -1.50
C GLY A 159 13.57 10.81 -0.93
N ILE A 160 12.57 10.45 -0.13
CA ILE A 160 11.60 11.41 0.44
C ILE A 160 11.82 11.65 1.94
N ALA A 161 12.56 10.76 2.63
CA ALA A 161 12.75 10.84 4.06
C ALA A 161 13.79 11.89 4.44
N ILE A 162 13.39 12.86 5.27
CA ILE A 162 14.31 13.86 5.82
C ILE A 162 15.10 13.30 7.00
N LEU A 163 16.19 13.99 7.40
CA LEU A 163 17.07 13.52 8.47
C LEU A 163 16.34 13.27 9.80
N LEU A 164 15.38 14.13 10.16
CA LEU A 164 14.58 13.95 11.37
C LEU A 164 13.76 12.65 11.34
N GLU A 165 13.19 12.29 10.18
CA GLU A 165 12.40 11.07 10.02
C GLU A 165 13.28 9.82 10.12
N LYS A 166 14.50 9.88 9.55
CA LYS A 166 15.49 8.80 9.67
C LYS A 166 15.92 8.58 11.13
N GLU A 167 16.15 9.67 11.87
CA GLU A 167 16.49 9.58 13.30
C GLU A 167 15.34 9.02 14.14
N LEU A 168 14.11 9.49 13.91
CA LEU A 168 12.92 8.95 14.59
C LEU A 168 12.73 7.45 14.31
N ASN A 169 12.99 7.01 13.08
CA ASN A 169 12.98 5.59 12.72
C ASN A 169 14.05 4.80 13.50
N ALA A 170 15.28 5.31 13.55
CA ALA A 170 16.39 4.68 14.28
C ALA A 170 16.12 4.57 15.80
N LEU A 171 15.38 5.53 16.36
CA LEU A 171 14.94 5.53 17.76
C LEU A 171 13.72 4.63 18.03
N GLY A 172 13.18 3.95 17.02
CA GLY A 172 12.04 3.03 17.16
C GLY A 172 10.66 3.72 17.14
N TYR A 173 10.57 4.97 16.70
CA TYR A 173 9.31 5.71 16.57
C TYR A 173 8.62 5.55 15.21
N THR A 174 8.98 4.52 14.44
CA THR A 174 8.48 4.26 13.07
C THR A 174 6.96 4.25 12.99
N ASP A 175 6.28 3.55 13.91
CA ASP A 175 4.81 3.39 13.86
C ASP A 175 4.09 4.73 14.11
N VAL A 176 4.62 5.54 15.02
CA VAL A 176 4.13 6.89 15.32
C VAL A 176 4.35 7.80 14.11
N LEU A 177 5.55 7.74 13.52
CA LEU A 177 5.90 8.51 12.34
C LEU A 177 4.99 8.17 11.15
N LYS A 178 4.82 6.88 10.82
CA LYS A 178 3.90 6.43 9.76
C LYS A 178 2.46 6.91 10.02
N THR A 179 2.00 6.86 11.27
CA THR A 179 0.64 7.30 11.63
C THR A 179 0.43 8.79 11.35
N ALA A 180 1.35 9.64 11.81
CA ALA A 180 1.26 11.08 11.58
C ALA A 180 1.32 11.43 10.09
N LYS A 181 2.30 10.86 9.37
CA LYS A 181 2.48 11.10 7.93
C LYS A 181 1.29 10.65 7.11
N ARG A 182 0.76 9.46 7.40
CA ARG A 182 -0.41 8.91 6.71
C ARG A 182 -1.64 9.78 6.85
N SER A 183 -1.89 10.31 8.04
CA SER A 183 -3.00 11.24 8.25
C SER A 183 -2.83 12.48 7.37
N LEU A 184 -1.64 13.09 7.38
CA LEU A 184 -1.36 14.33 6.67
C LEU A 184 -1.35 14.16 5.15
N GLU A 185 -0.57 13.21 4.63
CA GLU A 185 -0.41 13.03 3.19
C GLU A 185 -1.70 12.56 2.53
N LYS A 186 -2.47 11.65 3.15
CA LYS A 186 -3.77 11.26 2.59
C LYS A 186 -4.75 12.43 2.55
N GLU A 187 -4.79 13.24 3.60
CA GLU A 187 -5.67 14.41 3.65
C GLU A 187 -5.34 15.39 2.51
N LEU A 188 -4.06 15.71 2.32
CA LEU A 188 -3.61 16.59 1.23
C LEU A 188 -3.89 15.97 -0.15
N MET A 189 -3.63 14.67 -0.32
CA MET A 189 -3.92 13.97 -1.58
C MET A 189 -5.41 14.02 -1.93
N TRP A 190 -6.32 13.81 -0.97
CA TRP A 190 -7.76 13.88 -1.23
C TRP A 190 -8.26 15.30 -1.51
N LYS A 191 -7.68 16.31 -0.84
CA LYS A 191 -8.12 17.72 -0.97
C LYS A 191 -7.54 18.41 -2.20
N GLU A 192 -6.28 18.15 -2.48
CA GLU A 192 -5.49 18.95 -3.42
C GLU A 192 -5.06 18.15 -4.66
N ALA A 193 -4.84 16.83 -4.54
CA ALA A 193 -4.55 16.03 -5.72
C ALA A 193 -5.84 15.81 -6.51
N HIS A 194 -5.73 15.96 -7.82
CA HIS A 194 -6.77 15.73 -8.81
C HIS A 194 -6.47 14.48 -9.64
N ILE A 195 -5.82 13.47 -9.06
CA ILE A 195 -5.39 12.24 -9.72
C ILE A 195 -6.54 11.63 -10.53
N GLY A 196 -7.73 11.48 -9.93
CA GLY A 196 -8.89 10.93 -10.62
C GLY A 196 -9.35 11.73 -11.84
N LYS A 197 -9.26 13.06 -11.80
CA LYS A 197 -9.54 13.90 -12.97
C LYS A 197 -8.45 13.71 -14.04
N THR A 198 -7.19 13.69 -13.64
CA THR A 198 -6.03 13.49 -14.53
C THR A 198 -6.11 12.18 -15.30
N VAL A 199 -6.49 11.08 -14.63
CA VAL A 199 -6.63 9.76 -15.29
C VAL A 199 -8.05 9.47 -15.78
N ARG A 200 -8.95 10.46 -15.70
CA ARG A 200 -10.36 10.39 -16.12
C ARG A 200 -11.14 9.22 -15.50
N LYS A 201 -10.86 8.89 -14.24
CA LYS A 201 -11.57 7.87 -13.46
C LYS A 201 -11.78 8.35 -12.02
N PRO A 202 -12.98 8.21 -11.43
CA PRO A 202 -13.20 8.54 -10.03
C PRO A 202 -12.29 7.70 -9.12
N MET A 203 -11.54 8.35 -8.23
CA MET A 203 -10.72 7.68 -7.23
C MET A 203 -11.61 7.26 -6.05
N THR A 204 -11.54 5.99 -5.68
CA THR A 204 -12.41 5.36 -4.66
C THR A 204 -11.68 5.09 -3.35
N ASP A 205 -10.38 4.78 -3.39
CA ASP A 205 -9.55 4.57 -2.22
C ASP A 205 -8.11 5.03 -2.47
N LEU A 206 -7.41 5.32 -1.36
CA LEU A 206 -6.02 5.74 -1.33
C LEU A 206 -5.28 5.07 -0.17
N TYR A 207 -4.13 4.46 -0.47
CA TYR A 207 -3.28 3.75 0.47
C TYR A 207 -1.84 4.25 0.35
N ILE A 208 -1.18 4.48 1.48
CA ILE A 208 0.21 4.97 1.51
C ILE A 208 0.98 4.29 2.63
N ASP A 209 2.18 3.81 2.29
CA ASP A 209 3.13 3.29 3.27
C ASP A 209 4.59 3.64 2.89
N TRP A 210 5.49 3.51 3.86
CA TRP A 210 6.90 3.90 3.76
C TRP A 210 7.81 2.81 4.32
N ASN A 211 9.03 2.76 3.81
CA ASN A 211 10.16 2.13 4.46
C ASN A 211 11.28 3.17 4.61
N PHE A 212 11.55 3.59 5.85
CA PHE A 212 12.51 4.66 6.12
C PHE A 212 13.97 4.21 6.02
N ASP A 213 14.25 2.92 6.22
CA ASP A 213 15.60 2.35 6.05
C ASP A 213 16.01 2.31 4.57
N ARG A 214 15.06 1.97 3.69
CA ARG A 214 15.26 1.94 2.23
C ARG A 214 14.98 3.29 1.55
N ASP A 215 14.43 4.24 2.30
CA ASP A 215 14.02 5.58 1.87
C ASP A 215 13.08 5.54 0.66
N ASP A 216 12.06 4.69 0.73
CA ASP A 216 11.05 4.57 -0.32
C ASP A 216 9.63 4.41 0.22
N SER A 217 8.67 4.60 -0.68
CA SER A 217 7.25 4.60 -0.37
C SER A 217 6.44 4.18 -1.58
N VAL A 218 5.29 3.59 -1.29
CA VAL A 218 4.27 3.26 -2.27
C VAL A 218 2.98 4.03 -1.96
N ILE A 219 2.37 4.56 -3.01
CA ILE A 219 0.99 5.05 -3.02
C ILE A 219 0.19 4.14 -3.94
N VAL A 220 -0.97 3.66 -3.47
CA VAL A 220 -1.92 2.92 -4.31
C VAL A 220 -3.24 3.69 -4.36
N CYS A 221 -3.63 4.07 -5.57
CA CYS A 221 -4.92 4.68 -5.86
C CYS A 221 -5.84 3.63 -6.50
N ARG A 222 -7.04 3.50 -5.96
CA ARG A 222 -8.10 2.66 -6.53
C ARG A 222 -9.11 3.53 -7.26
N PHE A 223 -9.68 2.99 -8.33
CA PHE A 223 -10.63 3.71 -9.16
C PHE A 223 -11.89 2.88 -9.39
N ASP A 224 -12.99 3.58 -9.71
CA ASP A 224 -14.19 2.92 -10.22
C ASP A 224 -13.91 2.23 -11.55
N GLY A 225 -14.68 1.17 -11.81
CA GLY A 225 -14.60 0.35 -13.01
C GLY A 225 -15.46 0.83 -14.14
#